data_AF-A0A0C3NSS3-F1
#
_entry.id   AF-A0A0C3NSS3-F1
#
_cell.length_a   1.000
_cell.length_b   1.000
_cell.length_c   1.000
_cell.angle_alpha   90.00
_cell.angle_beta   90.00
_cell.angle_gamma   90.00
#
_symmetry.space_group_name_H-M   'P 1'
#
loop_
_entity.id
_entity.type
_entity.pdbx_description
1 polymer ?
#
loop_
_entity_poly.entity_id
_entity_poly.type
_entity_poly.pdbx_seq_one_letter_code
_entity_poly.pdbx_strand_id
1 'polypeptide(L)'
;MHLTGNISNLLLSLWHGMIDHADSDDPEHWPWAVLADEEVWRTHGEAVMCAGFHLPGSYDCKPHNIAKKINTQYKTWEFQLYMFALAPILLYSILPSPFWENYCKLICSFQIMCQSTLTKDKLLDAHALLCSWEHEFELTYYASSSLISTSFALASIKSFIWSPKQYTRVLRAAMPNGLWNA
;
A
#
# COMPACT_ATOMS: atom_id res chain seq x y z
N MET A 1 0.80 10.72 6.64
CA MET A 1 1.45 9.79 7.60
C MET A 1 2.74 9.28 6.97
N HIS A 2 3.86 9.27 7.71
CA HIS A 2 5.17 8.85 7.18
C HIS A 2 5.17 7.36 6.78
N LEU A 3 4.55 6.50 7.59
CA LEU A 3 4.46 5.05 7.33
C LEU A 3 3.75 4.72 6.01
N THR A 4 2.58 5.32 5.75
CA THR A 4 1.83 5.09 4.51
C THR A 4 2.63 5.51 3.28
N GLY A 5 3.41 6.59 3.38
CA GLY A 5 4.30 7.04 2.30
C GLY A 5 5.42 6.03 2.01
N ASN A 6 6.06 5.50 3.06
CA ASN A 6 7.13 4.51 2.92
C ASN A 6 6.65 3.20 2.31
N ILE A 7 5.53 2.66 2.79
CA ILE A 7 4.92 1.43 2.23
C ILE A 7 4.56 1.64 0.76
N SER A 8 3.95 2.79 0.47
CA SER A 8 3.52 3.12 -0.88
C SER A 8 4.71 3.26 -1.84
N ASN A 9 5.80 3.89 -1.41
CA ASN A 9 7.02 3.97 -2.21
C ASN A 9 7.64 2.60 -2.42
N LEU A 10 7.71 1.75 -1.37
CA LEU A 10 8.21 0.38 -1.50
C LEU A 10 7.43 -0.41 -2.55
N LEU A 11 6.11 -0.47 -2.44
CA LEU A 11 5.25 -1.22 -3.36
C LEU A 11 5.37 -0.69 -4.80
N LEU A 12 5.42 0.63 -4.97
CA LEU A 12 5.60 1.21 -6.29
C LEU A 12 6.97 0.86 -6.88
N SER A 13 8.04 0.93 -6.09
CA SER A 13 9.38 0.53 -6.52
C SER A 13 9.43 -0.95 -6.90
N LEU A 14 8.71 -1.82 -6.18
CA LEU A 14 8.60 -3.24 -6.53
C LEU A 14 7.89 -3.43 -7.88
N TRP A 15 6.72 -2.81 -8.07
CA TRP A 15 5.95 -2.98 -9.30
C TRP A 15 6.62 -2.36 -10.52
N HIS A 16 7.42 -1.32 -10.31
CA HIS A 16 8.21 -0.67 -11.36
C HIS A 16 9.60 -1.31 -11.57
N GLY A 17 9.98 -2.31 -10.76
CA GLY A 17 11.29 -2.95 -10.88
C GLY A 17 12.49 -2.07 -10.48
N MET A 18 12.27 -1.01 -9.69
CA MET A 18 13.31 -0.04 -9.29
C MET A 18 13.91 -0.31 -7.90
N ILE A 19 13.61 -1.44 -7.27
CA ILE A 19 14.16 -1.75 -5.95
C ILE A 19 15.61 -2.25 -6.08
N ASP A 20 16.46 -1.91 -5.11
CA ASP A 20 17.83 -2.44 -5.09
C ASP A 20 17.80 -3.96 -4.88
N HIS A 21 18.57 -4.65 -5.71
CA HIS A 21 18.66 -6.11 -5.79
C HIS A 21 20.11 -6.54 -5.93
N ALA A 22 20.37 -7.83 -5.69
CA ALA A 22 21.68 -8.41 -5.95
C ALA A 22 21.92 -8.56 -7.45
N ASP A 23 23.18 -8.52 -7.90
CA ASP A 23 23.54 -8.65 -9.33
C ASP A 23 23.02 -9.95 -9.99
N SER A 24 22.71 -10.98 -9.19
CA SER A 24 22.16 -12.25 -9.64
C SER A 24 20.64 -12.28 -9.80
N ASP A 25 19.94 -11.19 -9.45
CA ASP A 25 18.48 -11.13 -9.33
C ASP A 25 17.93 -10.08 -10.30
N ASP A 26 17.69 -10.50 -11.54
CA ASP A 26 17.31 -9.62 -12.64
C ASP A 26 15.84 -9.17 -12.56
N PRO A 27 15.54 -7.85 -12.51
CA PRO A 27 14.19 -7.31 -12.48
C PRO A 27 13.28 -7.74 -13.63
N GLU A 28 13.84 -8.08 -14.80
CA GLU A 28 13.06 -8.57 -15.94
C GLU A 28 12.30 -9.87 -15.64
N HIS A 29 12.78 -10.65 -14.67
CA HIS A 29 12.20 -11.94 -14.30
C HIS A 29 11.21 -11.83 -13.14
N TRP A 30 11.02 -10.64 -12.56
CA TRP A 30 10.14 -10.47 -11.42
C TRP A 30 8.66 -10.51 -11.83
N PRO A 31 7.88 -11.50 -11.38
CA PRO A 31 6.47 -11.62 -11.76
C PRO A 31 5.61 -10.46 -11.21
N TRP A 32 6.10 -9.73 -10.21
CA TRP A 32 5.41 -8.55 -9.66
C TRP A 32 5.81 -7.22 -10.33
N ALA A 33 6.86 -7.18 -11.16
CA ALA A 33 7.35 -5.97 -11.81
C ALA A 33 6.51 -5.57 -13.04
N VAL A 34 5.19 -5.55 -12.85
CA VAL A 34 4.19 -5.40 -13.93
C VAL A 34 4.13 -3.99 -14.54
N LEU A 35 4.81 -3.02 -13.92
CA LEU A 35 4.92 -1.63 -14.37
C LEU A 35 6.36 -1.27 -14.75
N ALA A 36 7.24 -2.26 -14.96
CA ALA A 36 8.65 -2.00 -15.32
C ALA A 36 8.80 -1.44 -16.75
N ASP A 37 7.94 -1.86 -17.67
CA ASP A 37 7.90 -1.32 -19.03
C ASP A 37 7.39 0.13 -19.04
N GLU A 38 8.12 1.03 -19.70
CA GLU A 38 7.84 2.47 -19.71
C GLU A 38 6.48 2.79 -20.36
N GLU A 39 6.10 2.05 -21.39
CA GLU A 39 4.84 2.25 -22.10
C GLU A 39 3.64 1.76 -21.26
N VAL A 40 3.80 0.62 -20.57
CA VAL A 40 2.83 0.16 -19.56
C VAL A 40 2.70 1.17 -18.43
N TRP A 41 3.81 1.69 -17.91
CA TRP A 41 3.81 2.70 -16.85
C TRP A 41 3.11 3.99 -17.28
N ARG A 42 3.40 4.48 -18.49
CA ARG A 42 2.75 5.66 -19.08
C ARG A 42 1.25 5.46 -19.21
N THR A 43 0.84 4.31 -19.75
CA THR A 43 -0.57 3.93 -19.92
C THR A 43 -1.30 3.84 -18.58
N HIS A 44 -0.67 3.23 -17.59
CA HIS A 44 -1.18 3.17 -16.22
C HIS A 44 -1.37 4.56 -15.61
N GLY A 45 -0.39 5.45 -15.81
CA GLY A 45 -0.47 6.84 -15.36
C GLY A 45 -1.63 7.63 -15.99
N GLU A 46 -1.95 7.37 -17.26
CA GLU A 46 -3.12 7.93 -17.93
C GLU A 46 -4.42 7.35 -17.36
N ALA A 47 -4.46 6.04 -17.11
CA ALA A 47 -5.62 5.40 -16.48
C ALA A 47 -5.92 5.97 -15.09
N VAL A 48 -4.90 6.27 -14.27
CA VAL A 48 -5.05 6.95 -12.96
C VAL A 48 -5.71 8.31 -13.12
N MET A 49 -5.24 9.12 -14.07
CA MET A 49 -5.79 10.44 -14.34
C MET A 49 -7.25 10.35 -14.84
N CYS A 50 -7.54 9.40 -15.73
CA CYS A 50 -8.88 9.14 -16.25
C CYS A 50 -9.86 8.62 -15.17
N ALA A 51 -9.40 7.75 -14.26
CA ALA A 51 -10.19 7.29 -13.13
C ALA A 51 -10.58 8.45 -12.19
N GLY A 52 -9.72 9.48 -12.11
CA GLY A 52 -9.98 10.72 -11.38
C GLY A 52 -11.28 11.44 -11.77
N PHE A 53 -11.77 11.29 -13.01
CA PHE A 53 -13.03 11.90 -13.45
C PHE A 53 -14.28 11.25 -12.84
N HIS A 54 -14.13 10.04 -12.31
CA HIS A 54 -15.22 9.29 -11.69
C HIS A 54 -15.20 9.40 -10.16
N LEU A 55 -14.28 10.19 -9.60
CA LEU A 55 -14.24 10.45 -8.17
C LEU A 55 -15.35 11.43 -7.77
N PRO A 56 -15.95 11.26 -6.57
CA PRO A 56 -16.91 12.22 -6.04
C PRO A 56 -16.34 13.65 -6.00
N GLY A 57 -17.17 14.64 -6.29
CA GLY A 57 -16.77 16.05 -6.26
C GLY A 57 -16.32 16.56 -4.87
N SER A 58 -16.48 15.76 -3.82
CA SER A 58 -15.91 16.02 -2.49
C SER A 58 -14.37 15.95 -2.47
N TYR A 59 -13.76 15.34 -3.49
CA TYR A 59 -12.34 15.46 -3.74
C TYR A 59 -12.13 16.72 -4.58
N ASP A 60 -11.71 17.82 -3.93
CA ASP A 60 -11.56 19.14 -4.56
C ASP A 60 -10.62 19.14 -5.79
N CYS A 61 -9.80 18.10 -5.95
CA CYS A 61 -8.80 17.98 -7.01
C CYS A 61 -8.77 16.57 -7.61
N LYS A 62 -8.62 16.50 -8.94
CA LYS A 62 -8.41 15.24 -9.67
C LYS A 62 -6.94 14.80 -9.54
N PRO A 63 -6.67 13.49 -9.37
CA PRO A 63 -5.30 13.00 -9.34
C PRO A 63 -4.62 13.21 -10.70
N HIS A 64 -3.39 13.72 -10.67
CA HIS A 64 -2.56 13.83 -11.87
C HIS A 64 -2.01 12.46 -12.32
N ASN A 65 -1.51 12.42 -13.55
CA ASN A 65 -0.80 11.26 -14.08
C ASN A 65 0.44 10.96 -13.23
N ILE A 66 0.46 9.80 -12.57
CA ILE A 66 1.52 9.38 -11.67
C ILE A 66 2.84 9.08 -12.40
N ALA A 67 2.82 8.74 -13.68
CA ALA A 67 4.03 8.53 -14.47
C ALA A 67 4.80 9.84 -14.74
N LYS A 68 4.12 10.99 -14.65
CA LYS A 68 4.77 12.32 -14.77
C LYS A 68 5.41 12.81 -13.47
N LYS A 69 5.41 11.98 -12.41
CA LYS A 69 5.91 12.28 -11.05
C LYS A 69 7.37 12.74 -10.98
N ILE A 70 8.21 12.43 -11.97
CA ILE A 70 9.61 12.91 -12.01
C ILE A 70 9.68 14.44 -12.17
N ASN A 71 8.71 15.07 -12.84
CA ASN A 71 8.74 16.50 -13.17
C ASN A 71 7.76 17.37 -12.37
N THR A 72 6.85 16.76 -11.62
CA THR A 72 5.83 17.46 -10.82
C THR A 72 5.86 16.93 -9.41
N GLN A 73 5.94 17.79 -8.39
CA GLN A 73 5.78 17.40 -6.99
C GLN A 73 4.42 16.74 -6.77
N TYR A 74 4.36 15.42 -6.93
CA TYR A 74 3.13 14.65 -6.76
C TYR A 74 2.71 14.72 -5.30
N LYS A 75 1.53 15.28 -5.03
CA LYS A 75 1.15 15.61 -3.65
C LYS A 75 0.87 14.35 -2.86
N THR A 76 1.16 14.39 -1.56
CA THR A 76 0.94 13.26 -0.64
C THR A 76 -0.49 12.72 -0.71
N TRP A 77 -1.50 13.60 -0.81
CA TRP A 77 -2.90 13.17 -0.89
C TRP A 77 -3.24 12.48 -2.22
N GLU A 78 -2.65 12.90 -3.34
CA GLU A 78 -2.83 12.24 -4.65
C GLU A 78 -2.24 10.84 -4.60
N PHE A 79 -1.08 10.72 -3.95
CA PHE A 79 -0.40 9.44 -3.79
C PHE A 79 -1.17 8.50 -2.88
N GLN A 80 -1.76 9.00 -1.80
CA GLN A 80 -2.63 8.22 -0.95
C GLN A 80 -3.91 7.79 -1.69
N LEU A 81 -4.51 8.67 -2.48
CA LEU A 81 -5.70 8.33 -3.28
C LEU A 81 -5.38 7.27 -4.33
N TYR A 82 -4.27 7.41 -5.03
CA TYR A 82 -3.76 6.40 -5.95
C TYR A 82 -3.58 5.06 -5.23
N MET A 83 -2.77 5.03 -4.16
CA MET A 83 -2.37 3.79 -3.50
C MET A 83 -3.47 3.10 -2.70
N PHE A 84 -4.45 3.82 -2.15
CA PHE A 84 -5.45 3.20 -1.26
C PHE A 84 -6.85 3.09 -1.88
N ALA A 85 -7.09 3.71 -3.04
CA ALA A 85 -8.38 3.64 -3.72
C ALA A 85 -8.29 3.19 -5.18
N LEU A 86 -7.38 3.75 -5.98
CA LEU A 86 -7.36 3.50 -7.43
C LEU A 86 -6.53 2.26 -7.82
N ALA A 87 -5.32 2.13 -7.26
CA ALA A 87 -4.39 1.06 -7.61
C ALA A 87 -4.95 -0.36 -7.41
N PRO A 88 -5.75 -0.69 -6.38
CA PRO A 88 -6.36 -2.02 -6.28
C PRO A 88 -7.26 -2.39 -7.46
N ILE A 89 -7.95 -1.40 -8.02
CA ILE A 89 -8.84 -1.57 -9.17
C ILE A 89 -8.01 -1.62 -10.45
N LEU A 90 -7.08 -0.67 -10.62
CA LEU A 90 -6.28 -0.55 -11.84
C LEU A 90 -5.28 -1.70 -12.01
N LEU A 91 -4.79 -2.27 -10.91
CA LEU A 91 -3.88 -3.42 -10.95
C LEU A 91 -4.62 -4.76 -10.96
N TYR A 92 -5.94 -4.77 -10.90
CA TYR A 92 -6.72 -6.00 -11.01
C TYR A 92 -6.50 -6.64 -12.38
N SER A 93 -6.14 -7.93 -12.40
CA SER A 93 -5.74 -8.68 -13.59
C SER A 93 -4.44 -8.23 -14.28
N ILE A 94 -3.77 -7.18 -13.80
CA ILE A 94 -2.41 -6.80 -14.25
C ILE A 94 -1.38 -7.42 -13.32
N LEU A 95 -1.56 -7.22 -12.01
CA LEU A 95 -0.72 -7.82 -10.99
C LEU A 95 -1.16 -9.28 -10.76
N PRO A 96 -0.25 -10.27 -10.77
CA PRO A 96 -0.65 -11.67 -10.55
C PRO A 96 -1.36 -11.86 -9.21
N SER A 97 -2.34 -12.77 -9.17
CA SER A 97 -3.26 -12.93 -8.03
C SER A 97 -2.58 -13.03 -6.66
N PRO A 98 -1.47 -13.79 -6.47
CA PRO A 98 -0.80 -13.85 -5.17
C PRO A 98 -0.33 -12.48 -4.65
N PHE A 99 0.18 -11.63 -5.53
CA PHE A 99 0.67 -10.30 -5.17
C PHE A 99 -0.47 -9.31 -4.99
N TRP A 100 -1.52 -9.41 -5.83
CA TRP A 100 -2.70 -8.56 -5.77
C TRP A 100 -3.54 -8.84 -4.52
N GLU A 101 -3.80 -10.11 -4.19
CA GLU A 101 -4.54 -10.51 -2.99
C GLU A 101 -3.82 -10.07 -1.72
N ASN A 102 -2.50 -10.26 -1.67
CA ASN A 102 -1.68 -9.77 -0.59
C ASN A 102 -1.83 -8.24 -0.46
N TYR A 103 -1.64 -7.50 -1.55
CA TYR A 103 -1.84 -6.05 -1.57
C TYR A 103 -3.24 -5.63 -1.11
N CYS A 104 -4.30 -6.33 -1.51
CA CYS A 104 -5.67 -6.05 -1.06
C CYS A 104 -5.85 -6.21 0.46
N LYS A 105 -5.14 -7.13 1.14
CA LYS A 105 -5.18 -7.26 2.61
C LYS A 105 -4.65 -6.00 3.30
N LEU A 106 -3.54 -5.47 2.80
CA LEU A 106 -3.01 -4.18 3.25
C LEU A 106 -4.05 -3.08 3.09
N ILE A 107 -4.65 -2.94 1.91
CA ILE A 107 -5.63 -1.88 1.65
C ILE A 107 -6.86 -2.02 2.55
N CYS A 108 -7.41 -3.23 2.70
CA CYS A 108 -8.54 -3.49 3.58
C CYS A 108 -8.24 -3.09 5.03
N SER A 109 -7.05 -3.43 5.53
CA SER A 109 -6.65 -3.05 6.89
C SER A 109 -6.59 -1.54 7.09
N PHE A 110 -6.02 -0.80 6.12
CA PHE A 110 -5.96 0.67 6.17
C PHE A 110 -7.33 1.31 6.06
N GLN A 111 -8.20 0.78 5.19
CA GLN A 111 -9.57 1.26 5.06
C GLN A 111 -10.34 1.11 6.37
N ILE A 112 -10.21 -0.03 7.07
CA ILE A 112 -10.82 -0.23 8.40
C ILE A 112 -10.26 0.77 9.41
N MET A 113 -8.92 0.92 9.48
CA MET A 113 -8.28 1.84 10.43
C MET A 113 -8.63 3.32 10.19
N CYS A 114 -9.02 3.69 8.96
CA CYS A 114 -9.41 5.05 8.60
C CYS A 114 -10.91 5.34 8.74
N GLN A 115 -11.73 4.39 9.22
CA GLN A 115 -13.16 4.64 9.45
C GLN A 115 -13.38 5.63 10.59
N SER A 116 -14.43 6.45 10.48
CA SER A 116 -14.80 7.45 11.50
C SER A 116 -15.28 6.81 12.82
N THR A 117 -15.78 5.59 12.75
CA THR A 117 -16.20 4.78 13.89
C THR A 117 -15.54 3.41 13.76
N LEU A 118 -14.87 2.97 14.83
CA LEU A 118 -14.09 1.73 14.81
C LEU A 118 -14.39 0.90 16.05
N THR A 119 -14.97 -0.28 15.84
CA THR A 119 -15.24 -1.25 16.91
C THR A 119 -14.00 -2.08 17.21
N LYS A 120 -13.92 -2.64 18.43
CA LYS A 120 -12.84 -3.56 18.83
C LYS A 120 -12.67 -4.73 17.86
N ASP A 121 -13.77 -5.33 17.41
CA ASP A 121 -13.73 -6.49 16.51
C ASP A 121 -13.13 -6.11 15.14
N LYS A 122 -13.55 -4.98 14.57
CA LYS A 122 -12.96 -4.43 13.35
C LYS A 122 -11.47 -4.12 13.49
N LEU A 123 -11.03 -3.64 14.65
CA LEU A 123 -9.60 -3.44 14.87
C LEU A 123 -8.84 -4.77 14.91
N LEU A 124 -9.41 -5.81 15.54
CA LEU A 124 -8.83 -7.15 15.52
C LEU A 124 -8.77 -7.73 14.11
N ASP A 125 -9.81 -7.53 13.30
CA ASP A 125 -9.82 -7.90 11.88
C ASP A 125 -8.71 -7.20 11.11
N ALA A 126 -8.57 -5.87 11.29
CA ALA A 126 -7.52 -5.09 10.63
C ALA A 126 -6.11 -5.54 11.04
N HIS A 127 -5.93 -5.88 12.32
CA HIS A 127 -4.68 -6.43 12.82
C HIS A 127 -4.38 -7.81 12.20
N ALA A 128 -5.35 -8.70 12.15
CA ALA A 128 -5.20 -10.01 11.52
C ALA A 128 -4.85 -9.89 10.02
N LEU A 129 -5.50 -8.95 9.30
CA LEU A 129 -5.18 -8.65 7.91
C LEU A 129 -3.75 -8.13 7.74
N LEU A 130 -3.27 -7.25 8.63
CA LEU A 130 -1.89 -6.74 8.59
C LEU A 130 -0.86 -7.84 8.87
N CYS A 131 -1.11 -8.71 9.84
CA CYS A 131 -0.23 -9.85 10.14
C CYS A 131 -0.17 -10.84 8.97
N SER A 132 -1.32 -11.18 8.38
CA SER A 132 -1.40 -12.05 7.20
C SER A 132 -0.68 -11.41 5.99
N TRP A 133 -0.89 -10.11 5.78
CA TRP A 133 -0.19 -9.36 4.74
C TRP A 133 1.33 -9.40 4.92
N GLU A 134 1.82 -9.13 6.14
CA GLU A 134 3.25 -9.12 6.43
C GLU A 134 3.87 -10.49 6.13
N HIS A 135 3.24 -11.56 6.64
CA HIS A 135 3.72 -12.92 6.47
C HIS A 135 3.73 -13.35 5.00
N GLU A 136 2.65 -13.09 4.27
CA GLU A 136 2.56 -13.43 2.85
C GLU A 136 3.49 -12.58 2.00
N PHE A 137 3.68 -11.31 2.34
CA PHE A 137 4.65 -10.45 1.67
C PHE A 137 6.06 -11.03 1.75
N GLU A 138 6.49 -11.48 2.92
CA GLU A 138 7.79 -12.16 3.09
C GLU A 138 7.84 -13.45 2.27
N LEU A 139 6.80 -14.29 2.32
CA LEU A 139 6.77 -15.54 1.57
C LEU A 139 6.76 -15.36 0.05
N THR A 140 6.07 -14.34 -0.48
CA THR A 140 5.94 -14.17 -1.93
C THR A 140 7.11 -13.38 -2.50
N TYR A 141 7.46 -12.24 -1.90
CA TYR A 141 8.47 -11.34 -2.45
C TYR A 141 9.90 -11.77 -2.06
N TYR A 142 10.13 -12.35 -0.87
CA TYR A 142 11.48 -12.78 -0.48
C TYR A 142 11.84 -14.18 -0.93
N ALA A 143 10.87 -15.11 -1.01
CA ALA A 143 11.19 -16.44 -1.50
C ALA A 143 11.51 -16.43 -3.01
N SER A 144 11.04 -15.41 -3.73
CA SER A 144 11.21 -15.28 -5.18
C SER A 144 12.38 -14.39 -5.59
N SER A 145 12.96 -13.60 -4.67
CA SER A 145 14.08 -12.68 -4.95
C SER A 145 14.96 -12.44 -3.72
N SER A 146 16.27 -12.30 -3.95
CA SER A 146 17.26 -11.91 -2.94
C SER A 146 17.30 -10.38 -2.75
N LEU A 147 16.15 -9.78 -2.42
CA LEU A 147 16.01 -8.34 -2.24
C LEU A 147 16.78 -7.85 -1.00
N ILE A 148 17.64 -6.84 -1.16
CA ILE A 148 18.51 -6.33 -0.08
C ILE A 148 17.84 -5.16 0.68
N SER A 149 16.99 -4.38 -0.01
CA SER A 149 16.50 -3.06 0.46
C SER A 149 15.17 -3.07 1.25
N THR A 150 14.56 -4.23 1.46
CA THR A 150 13.21 -4.36 2.03
C THR A 150 13.16 -4.30 3.57
N SER A 151 14.30 -4.44 4.23
CA SER A 151 14.40 -4.56 5.70
C SER A 151 13.93 -3.30 6.46
N PHE A 152 14.13 -2.10 5.93
CA PHE A 152 13.83 -0.85 6.66
C PHE A 152 12.33 -0.47 6.64
N ALA A 153 11.67 -0.67 5.49
CA ALA A 153 10.24 -0.41 5.37
C ALA A 153 9.44 -1.40 6.22
N LEU A 154 9.80 -2.69 6.19
CA LEU A 154 9.19 -3.70 7.04
C LEU A 154 9.49 -3.49 8.53
N ALA A 155 10.68 -3.03 8.93
CA ALA A 155 10.95 -2.69 10.33
C ALA A 155 10.01 -1.59 10.86
N SER A 156 9.70 -0.59 10.02
CA SER A 156 8.74 0.47 10.37
C SER A 156 7.30 -0.05 10.49
N ILE A 157 6.92 -1.00 9.62
CA ILE A 157 5.59 -1.64 9.63
C ILE A 157 5.46 -2.60 10.81
N LYS A 158 6.48 -3.42 11.06
CA LYS A 158 6.57 -4.29 12.24
C LYS A 158 6.47 -3.47 13.53
N SER A 159 7.18 -2.35 13.60
CA SER A 159 7.04 -1.43 14.74
C SER A 159 5.61 -0.89 14.91
N PHE A 160 4.89 -0.62 13.81
CA PHE A 160 3.50 -0.18 13.85
C PHE A 160 2.52 -1.30 14.24
N ILE A 161 2.61 -2.47 13.59
CA ILE A 161 1.79 -3.66 13.86
C ILE A 161 1.98 -4.12 15.31
N TRP A 162 3.23 -4.17 15.77
CA TRP A 162 3.59 -4.75 17.07
C TRP A 162 3.72 -3.72 18.20
N SER A 163 3.37 -2.44 18.00
CA SER A 163 3.42 -1.42 19.07
C SER A 163 2.12 -1.37 19.88
N PRO A 164 2.13 -1.82 21.16
CA PRO A 164 0.94 -1.80 22.01
C PRO A 164 0.44 -0.37 22.27
N LYS A 165 1.32 0.64 22.17
CA LYS A 165 1.02 2.06 22.41
C LYS A 165 0.22 2.71 21.28
N GLN A 166 0.39 2.25 20.04
CA GLN A 166 -0.39 2.74 18.91
C GLN A 166 -1.75 2.05 18.86
N TYR A 167 -1.79 0.75 19.16
CA TYR A 167 -3.02 -0.03 19.33
C TYR A 167 -3.93 0.57 20.41
N THR A 168 -3.37 0.92 21.58
CA THR A 168 -4.11 1.60 22.65
C THR A 168 -4.49 3.04 22.32
N ARG A 169 -3.73 3.77 21.51
CA ARG A 169 -4.11 5.12 21.04
C ARG A 169 -5.28 5.07 20.06
N VAL A 170 -5.26 4.15 19.10
CA VAL A 170 -6.36 3.94 18.15
C VAL A 170 -7.60 3.46 18.89
N LEU A 171 -7.48 2.49 19.80
CA LEU A 171 -8.59 2.05 20.67
C LEU A 171 -9.17 3.17 21.53
N ARG A 172 -8.32 4.02 22.13
CA ARG A 172 -8.76 5.14 22.97
C ARG A 172 -9.39 6.28 22.15
N ALA A 173 -8.98 6.46 20.90
CA ALA A 173 -9.59 7.42 19.99
C ALA A 173 -10.91 6.91 19.38
N ALA A 174 -11.01 5.61 19.09
CA ALA A 174 -12.17 4.96 18.51
C ALA A 174 -13.31 4.72 19.52
N MET A 175 -12.98 4.55 20.80
CA MET A 175 -13.94 4.34 21.89
C MET A 175 -13.66 5.33 23.04
N PRO A 176 -14.08 6.61 22.91
CA PRO A 176 -13.82 7.65 23.90
C PRO A 176 -14.53 7.41 25.25
N ASN A 177 -15.57 6.56 25.28
CA ASN A 177 -16.36 6.28 26.48
C ASN A 177 -15.91 4.99 27.17
N GLY A 178 -14.75 5.04 27.83
CA GLY A 178 -14.51 4.35 29.13
C GLY A 178 -14.74 2.85 29.31
N LEU A 179 -14.96 2.03 28.27
CA LEU A 179 -15.12 0.57 28.41
C LEU A 179 -13.75 -0.13 28.36
N TRP A 180 -12.91 0.10 29.37
CA TRP A 180 -11.64 -0.62 29.56
C TRP A 180 -11.74 -1.80 30.56
N ASN A 181 -12.91 -2.07 31.13
CA ASN A 181 -13.09 -3.12 32.12
C ASN A 181 -14.16 -4.13 31.67
N ALA A 182 -13.73 -5.15 30.92
CA ALA A 182 -14.34 -6.49 30.85
C ALA A 182 -13.35 -7.44 30.17
#